data_AF-A0A416Z2U8-F1
#
_entry.id   AF-A0A416Z2U8-F1
#
_cell.length_a   1.000
_cell.length_b   1.000
_cell.length_c   1.000
_cell.angle_alpha   90.00
_cell.angle_beta   90.00
_cell.angle_gamma   90.00
#
_symmetry.space_group_name_H-M   'P 1'
#
loop_
_entity.id
_entity.type
_entity.pdbx_description
1 polymer ?
#
loop_
_entity_poly.entity_id
_entity_poly.type
_entity_poly.pdbx_seq_one_letter_code
_entity_poly.pdbx_strand_id
1 'polypeptide(L)' 'MREVKKKILPKYFEAVIHDKKKFEIRKDEDNLQKGDVLILKEWDGEKYTGRETSRRIEYVLRNVPEYGLMSGYVIAGW' A
#
# COMPACT_ATOMS: atom_id res chain seq x y z
N MET A 1 14.59 -0.46 -9.55
CA MET A 1 13.54 0.17 -8.74
C MET A 1 12.26 0.14 -9.56
N ARG A 2 11.24 -0.60 -9.11
CA ARG A 2 9.95 -0.69 -9.82
C ARG A 2 8.92 0.20 -9.10
N GLU A 3 8.14 0.93 -9.89
CA GLU A 3 7.03 1.74 -9.39
C GLU A 3 5.71 0.98 -9.56
N VAL A 4 4.91 0.94 -8.50
CA VAL A 4 3.55 0.39 -8.51
C VAL A 4 2.58 1.48 -8.09
N LYS A 5 1.54 1.73 -8.89
CA LYS A 5 0.56 2.79 -8.64
C LYS A 5 -0.75 2.19 -8.14
N LYS A 6 -1.27 2.68 -7.01
CA LYS A 6 -2.53 2.19 -6.42
C LYS A 6 -3.42 3.31 -5.92
N LYS A 7 -4.73 3.06 -5.97
CA LYS A 7 -5.74 3.92 -5.34
C LYS A 7 -5.71 3.77 -3.82
N ILE A 8 -6.00 4.86 -3.12
CA ILE A 8 -6.22 4.90 -1.68
C ILE A 8 -7.35 5.88 -1.37
N LEU A 9 -8.25 5.52 -0.44
CA LEU A 9 -9.35 6.39 -0.03
C LEU A 9 -8.84 7.55 0.85
N PRO A 10 -9.54 8.71 0.89
CA PRO A 10 -9.04 9.90 1.58
C PRO A 10 -8.72 9.66 3.06
N LYS A 11 -9.58 8.91 3.77
CA LYS A 11 -9.36 8.54 5.18
C LYS A 11 -7.99 7.87 5.41
N TYR A 12 -7.57 6.98 4.50
CA TYR A 12 -6.30 6.27 4.62
C TYR A 12 -5.14 7.08 4.06
N PHE A 13 -5.37 7.88 3.02
CA PHE A 13 -4.38 8.81 2.48
C PHE A 13 -3.91 9.79 3.57
N GLU A 14 -4.85 10.39 4.29
CA GLU A 14 -4.56 11.27 5.43
C GLU A 14 -3.72 10.56 6.51
N ALA A 15 -4.03 9.30 6.82
CA ALA A 15 -3.25 8.53 7.79
C ALA A 15 -1.82 8.22 7.31
N VAL A 16 -1.62 8.04 6.00
CA VAL A 16 -0.31 7.78 5.39
C VAL A 16 0.54 9.05 5.33
N ILE A 17 -0.02 10.20 4.92
CA ILE A 17 0.76 11.46 4.81
C ILE A 17 1.12 12.04 6.18
N HIS A 18 0.34 11.71 7.22
CA HIS A 18 0.63 12.07 8.61
C HIS A 18 1.41 10.97 9.37
N ASP A 19 1.98 9.99 8.67
CA ASP A 19 2.79 8.89 9.22
C ASP A 19 2.14 8.04 10.34
N LYS A 20 0.80 8.10 10.45
CA LYS A 20 0.01 7.27 11.37
C LYS A 20 -0.15 5.84 10.85
N LYS A 21 -0.11 5.65 9.53
CA LYS A 21 -0.21 4.36 8.85
C LYS A 21 1.04 4.13 8.01
N LYS A 22 1.84 3.12 8.40
CA LYS A 22 3.13 2.76 7.77
C LYS A 22 3.12 1.41 7.04
N PHE A 23 1.95 1.01 6.55
CA PHE A 23 1.79 -0.25 5.85
C PHE A 23 0.57 -0.22 4.94
N GLU A 24 0.51 -1.11 3.96
CA GLU A 24 -0.68 -1.45 3.17
C GLU A 24 -1.01 -2.93 3.33
N ILE A 25 -2.31 -3.26 3.30
CA ILE A 25 -2.78 -4.66 3.17
C ILE A 25 -3.54 -4.76 1.86
N ARG A 26 -3.09 -5.62 0.95
CA ARG A 26 -3.64 -5.73 -0.41
C ARG A 26 -3.62 -7.17 -0.90
N LYS A 27 -4.41 -7.49 -1.92
CA LYS A 27 -4.20 -8.70 -2.71
C LYS A 27 -2.81 -8.63 -3.35
N ASP A 28 -2.10 -9.75 -3.35
CA ASP A 28 -0.72 -9.82 -3.79
C ASP A 28 -0.58 -10.00 -5.31
N GLU A 29 -1.17 -9.07 -6.07
CA GLU A 29 -1.23 -9.13 -7.54
C GLU A 29 0.03 -8.52 -8.19
N ASP A 30 0.64 -7.54 -7.53
CA ASP A 30 1.82 -6.85 -8.06
C ASP A 30 3.14 -7.50 -7.61
N ASN A 31 3.10 -8.50 -6.72
CA ASN A 31 4.29 -9.12 -6.14
C ASN A 31 5.28 -8.06 -5.61
N LEU A 32 4.83 -7.11 -4.79
CA LEU A 32 5.66 -6.03 -4.22
C LEU A 32 6.92 -6.57 -3.52
N GLN A 33 8.07 -5.96 -3.78
CA GLN A 33 9.34 -6.35 -3.19
C GLN A 33 9.93 -5.23 -2.34
N LYS A 34 10.83 -5.59 -1.41
CA LYS A 34 11.66 -4.60 -0.74
C LYS A 34 12.44 -3.78 -1.78
N GLY A 35 12.42 -2.46 -1.64
CA GLY A 35 13.04 -1.52 -2.57
C GLY A 35 12.13 -1.06 -3.72
N ASP A 36 10.92 -1.62 -3.87
CA ASP A 36 9.91 -1.05 -4.77
C ASP A 36 9.38 0.29 -4.22
N VAL A 37 8.82 1.10 -5.12
CA VAL A 37 8.15 2.35 -4.76
C VAL A 37 6.65 2.19 -5.01
N LEU A 38 5.86 2.29 -3.94
CA LEU A 38 4.41 2.30 -4.00
C LEU A 38 3.93 3.77 -4.07
N ILE A 39 3.28 4.13 -5.17
CA ILE A 39 2.66 5.44 -5.37
C ILE A 39 1.18 5.30 -5.05
N LEU A 40 0.76 5.93 -3.96
CA LEU A 40 -0.61 5.95 -3.48
C LEU A 40 -1.30 7.22 -4.01
N LYS A 41 -2.25 7.01 -4.93
CA LYS A 41 -3.05 8.07 -5.55
C LYS A 41 -4.38 8.17 -4.84
N GLU A 42 -4.69 9.33 -4.29
CA GLU A 42 -5.95 9.52 -3.59
C GLU A 42 -7.13 9.46 -4.56
N TRP A 43 -8.13 8.67 -4.18
CA TRP A 43 -9.36 8.41 -4.92
C TRP A 43 -10.55 8.59 -3.98
N ASP A 44 -11.44 9.54 -4.26
CA ASP A 44 -12.57 9.87 -3.37
C ASP A 44 -13.76 8.90 -3.46
N GLY A 45 -13.72 7.96 -4.40
CA GLY A 45 -14.82 7.06 -4.74
C GLY A 45 -15.27 7.21 -6.19
N GLU A 46 -15.14 8.42 -6.73
CA GLU A 46 -15.63 8.80 -8.06
C GLU A 46 -14.50 9.26 -9.00
N LYS A 47 -13.51 9.97 -8.46
CA LYS A 47 -12.39 10.54 -9.21
C LYS A 47 -11.09 10.57 -8.40
N TYR A 48 -9.99 10.78 -9.12
CA TYR A 48 -8.73 11.12 -8.50
C TYR A 48 -8.78 12.58 -8.05
N THR A 49 -8.34 12.86 -6.82
CA THR A 49 -8.31 14.24 -6.29
C THR A 49 -7.11 15.04 -6.79
N GLY A 50 -6.12 14.35 -7.38
CA GLY A 50 -4.83 14.90 -7.78
C GLY A 50 -3.74 14.78 -6.71
N ARG A 51 -4.10 14.41 -5.47
CA ARG A 51 -3.11 14.14 -4.42
C ARG A 51 -2.49 12.76 -4.58
N GLU A 52 -1.19 12.68 -4.36
CA GLU A 52 -0.46 11.42 -4.32
C GLU A 52 0.70 11.46 -3.33
N THR A 53 1.15 10.29 -2.92
CA THR A 53 2.35 10.15 -2.09
C THR A 53 3.09 8.87 -2.44
N SER A 54 4.42 8.88 -2.37
CA SER A 54 5.26 7.73 -2.66
C SER A 54 5.82 7.14 -1.36
N ARG A 55 5.90 5.82 -1.30
CA ARG A 55 6.46 5.06 -0.18
C ARG A 55 7.38 3.98 -0.69
N ARG A 56 8.61 3.96 -0.19
CA ARG A 56 9.59 2.90 -0.51
C ARG A 56 9.31 1.71 0.39
N ILE A 57 9.06 0.54 -0.20
CA ILE A 57 8.78 -0.66 0.56
C ILE A 57 10.05 -1.15 1.26
N GLU A 58 10.01 -1.26 2.57
CA GLU A 58 11.12 -1.75 3.41
C GLU A 58 10.86 -3.16 3.95
N TYR A 59 9.58 -3.55 4.06
CA TYR A 59 9.18 -4.86 4.58
C TYR A 59 8.00 -5.43 3.82
N VAL A 60 7.99 -6.75 3.64
CA VAL A 60 6.88 -7.47 3.01
C VAL A 60 6.59 -8.77 3.76
N LEU A 61 5.34 -8.98 4.15
CA LEU A 61 4.84 -10.17 4.84
C LEU A 61 3.75 -10.84 4.00
N ARG A 62 3.90 -12.14 3.77
CA ARG A 62 3.03 -13.00 2.96
C ARG A 62 2.99 -14.39 3.56
N ASN A 63 2.02 -15.21 3.13
CA ASN A 63 1.95 -16.64 3.44
C ASN A 63 1.98 -16.97 4.94
N VAL A 64 1.31 -16.14 5.75
CA VAL A 64 1.19 -16.33 7.21
C VAL A 64 -0.28 -16.36 7.67
N PRO A 65 -1.10 -17.27 7.15
CA PRO A 65 -2.51 -17.39 7.54
C PRO A 65 -2.70 -17.65 9.05
N GLU A 66 -1.72 -18.27 9.71
CA GLU A 66 -1.72 -18.50 11.16
C GLU A 66 -1.75 -17.22 12.00
N TYR A 67 -1.29 -16.09 11.44
CA TYR A 67 -1.35 -14.77 12.08
C TYR A 67 -2.53 -13.91 11.57
N GLY A 68 -3.47 -14.52 10.82
CA GLY A 68 -4.69 -13.85 10.35
C GLY A 68 -4.57 -13.15 9.00
N LEU A 69 -3.46 -13.32 8.27
CA LEU A 69 -3.34 -12.81 6.90
C LEU A 69 -4.02 -13.77 5.92
N MET A 70 -5.11 -13.34 5.29
CA MET A 70 -5.80 -14.16 4.28
C MET A 70 -4.85 -14.59 3.15
N SER A 71 -4.96 -15.85 2.71
CA SER A 71 -4.19 -16.37 1.58
C SER A 71 -4.34 -15.49 0.34
N GLY A 72 -3.23 -15.20 -0.33
CA GLY A 72 -3.18 -14.30 -1.48
C GLY A 72 -3.19 -12.80 -1.14
N TYR A 73 -3.09 -12.44 0.14
CA TYR A 73 -2.85 -11.06 0.57
C TYR A 73 -1.41 -10.85 1.03
N VAL A 74 -0.99 -9.59 0.98
CA VAL A 74 0.31 -9.10 1.39
C VAL A 74 0.14 -7.93 2.36
N ILE A 75 1.01 -7.86 3.36
CA ILE A 75 1.26 -6.64 4.13
C ILE A 75 2.60 -6.07 3.66
N ALA A 76 2.58 -4.84 3.14
CA ALA A 76 3.78 -4.13 2.69
C ALA A 76 4.01 -2.90 3.57
N GLY A 77 5.13 -2.86 4.29
CA GLY A 77 5.52 -1.78 5.20
C GLY A 77 6.65 -0.92 4.64
N TRP A 78 6.75 0.32 5.13
CA TRP A 78 7.77 1.31 4.79
C TRP A 78 8.21 2.11 6.02
#